data_AF-A0A943MSK8-F1
#
_entry.id   AF-A0A943MSK8-F1
#
_cell.length_a   1.000
_cell.length_b   1.000
_cell.length_c   1.000
_cell.angle_alpha   90.00
_cell.angle_beta   90.00
_cell.angle_gamma   90.00
#
_symmetry.space_group_name_H-M   'P 1'
#
loop_
_entity.id
_entity.type
_entity.pdbx_description
1 polymer ?
#
loop_
_entity_poly.entity_id
_entity_poly.type
_entity_poly.pdbx_seq_one_letter_code
_entity_poly.pdbx_strand_id
1 'polypeptide(L)' 'MSFKMHFGHDIYHNRTDKRKLTQQQVADAVFISLREYQKIEKGEISPGSEIFLRLVFFFNIDIQAYRKDLSEYPPSIL' A
#
# COMPACT_ATOMS: atom_id res chain seq x y z
N MET A 1 4.16 -5.00 12.75
CA MET A 1 3.28 -5.52 11.66
C MET A 1 4.16 -5.65 10.42
N SER A 2 3.94 -6.59 9.51
CA SER A 2 4.74 -6.62 8.27
C SER A 2 4.41 -5.39 7.41
N PHE A 3 5.37 -4.92 6.61
CA PHE A 3 5.17 -3.79 5.68
C PHE A 3 3.89 -3.94 4.85
N LYS A 4 3.63 -5.14 4.32
CA LYS A 4 2.44 -5.41 3.49
C LYS A 4 1.13 -5.13 4.22
N MET A 5 1.04 -5.60 5.47
CA MET A 5 -0.17 -5.42 6.28
C MET A 5 -0.36 -3.97 6.71
N HIS A 6 0.72 -3.29 7.10
CA HIS A 6 0.67 -1.87 7.49
C HIS A 6 0.29 -0.99 6.29
N PHE A 7 0.95 -1.19 5.14
CA PHE A 7 0.64 -0.46 3.92
C PHE A 7 -0.80 -0.73 3.44
N GLY A 8 -1.24 -2.00 3.42
CA GLY A 8 -2.62 -2.34 3.06
C GLY A 8 -3.67 -1.67 3.95
N HIS A 9 -3.42 -1.64 5.26
CA HIS A 9 -4.27 -0.96 6.24
C HIS A 9 -4.37 0.55 5.98
N ASP A 10 -3.24 1.22 5.72
CA ASP A 10 -3.25 2.65 5.41
C ASP A 10 -3.99 2.95 4.10
N ILE A 11 -3.82 2.11 3.08
CA ILE A 11 -4.55 2.25 1.81
C ILE A 11 -6.05 2.12 2.04
N TYR A 12 -6.49 1.12 2.81
CA TYR A 12 -7.89 0.93 3.17
C TYR A 12 -8.46 2.18 3.83
N HIS A 13 -7.83 2.69 4.90
CA HIS A 13 -8.33 3.86 5.64
C HIS A 13 -8.29 5.15 4.82
N ASN A 14 -7.25 5.38 4.01
CA ASN A 14 -7.23 6.54 3.12
C ASN A 14 -8.35 6.44 2.08
N ARG A 15 -8.62 5.25 1.54
CA ARG A 15 -9.72 5.02 0.58
C ARG A 15 -11.09 5.20 1.24
N THR A 16 -11.37 4.55 2.37
CA THR A 16 -12.70 4.52 3.00
C THR A 16 -13.00 5.76 3.81
N ASP A 17 -12.04 6.29 4.56
CA ASP A 17 -12.33 7.28 5.59
C ASP A 17 -12.15 8.69 5.06
N LYS A 18 -11.08 8.91 4.29
CA LYS A 18 -10.74 10.24 3.76
C LYS A 18 -11.35 10.50 2.39
N ARG A 19 -11.28 9.52 1.47
CA ARG A 19 -11.63 9.73 0.06
C ARG A 19 -13.01 9.19 -0.32
N LYS A 20 -13.58 8.25 0.45
CA LYS A 20 -14.88 7.59 0.19
C LYS A 20 -14.95 6.95 -1.21
N LEU A 21 -13.85 6.34 -1.67
CA LEU A 21 -13.75 5.72 -2.98
C LEU A 21 -14.01 4.21 -2.94
N THR A 22 -14.51 3.67 -4.05
CA THR A 22 -14.54 2.22 -4.26
C THR A 22 -13.14 1.71 -4.61
N GLN A 23 -12.92 0.41 -4.43
CA GLN A 23 -11.64 -0.21 -4.82
C GLN A 23 -11.36 -0.07 -6.32
N GLN A 24 -12.40 -0.13 -7.16
CA GLN A 24 -12.28 0.05 -8.61
C GLN A 24 -11.80 1.45 -8.97
N GLN A 25 -12.39 2.50 -8.35
CA GLN A 25 -11.98 3.88 -8.61
C GLN A 25 -10.51 4.14 -8.31
N VAL A 26 -9.96 3.52 -7.27
CA VAL A 26 -8.54 3.64 -6.95
C VAL A 26 -7.68 2.85 -7.93
N ALA A 27 -8.06 1.61 -8.25
CA ALA A 27 -7.36 0.78 -9.21
C ALA A 27 -7.24 1.49 -10.58
N ASP A 28 -8.32 2.09 -11.05
CA ASP A 28 -8.35 2.88 -12.29
C ASP A 28 -7.43 4.11 -12.18
N ALA A 29 -7.48 4.85 -11.06
CA ALA A 29 -6.70 6.06 -10.85
C ALA A 29 -5.18 5.82 -10.78
N VAL A 30 -4.75 4.63 -10.35
CA VAL A 30 -3.32 4.25 -10.31
C VAL A 30 -2.90 3.28 -11.41
N PHE A 31 -3.79 3.07 -12.40
CA PHE A 31 -3.60 2.22 -13.58
C PHE A 31 -3.13 0.79 -13.26
N ILE A 32 -3.84 0.12 -12.36
CA ILE A 32 -3.65 -1.31 -12.06
C ILE A 32 -4.97 -2.07 -12.14
N SER A 33 -4.89 -3.42 -12.18
CA SER A 33 -6.11 -4.22 -12.11
C SER A 33 -6.78 -4.14 -10.72
N LEU A 34 -8.11 -4.24 -10.66
CA LEU A 34 -8.84 -4.33 -9.39
C LEU A 34 -8.30 -5.46 -8.50
N ARG A 35 -7.97 -6.61 -9.10
CA ARG A 35 -7.45 -7.77 -8.37
C ARG A 35 -6.12 -7.48 -7.71
N GLU A 36 -5.22 -6.78 -8.40
CA GLU A 36 -3.93 -6.38 -7.84
C GLU A 36 -4.12 -5.39 -6.70
N TYR A 37 -4.97 -4.37 -6.89
CA TYR A 37 -5.33 -3.43 -5.83
C TYR A 37 -5.89 -4.14 -4.58
N GLN A 38 -6.81 -5.08 -4.77
CA GLN A 38 -7.41 -5.86 -3.67
C GLN A 38 -6.37 -6.67 -2.90
N LYS A 39 -5.40 -7.29 -3.58
CA LYS A 39 -4.32 -8.02 -2.93
C LYS A 39 -3.39 -7.10 -2.13
N ILE A 40 -3.12 -5.90 -2.65
CA ILE A 40 -2.32 -4.87 -1.95
C ILE A 40 -3.07 -4.39 -0.70
N GLU A 41 -4.33 -3.99 -0.83
CA GLU A 41 -5.12 -3.45 0.29
C GLU A 41 -5.33 -4.49 1.40
N LYS A 42 -5.46 -5.78 1.05
CA LYS A 42 -5.51 -6.88 2.03
C LYS A 42 -4.15 -7.23 2.66
N GLY A 43 -3.05 -6.66 2.17
CA GLY A 43 -1.69 -7.00 2.61
C GLY A 43 -1.18 -8.37 2.15
N GLU A 44 -1.80 -8.98 1.14
CA GLU A 44 -1.38 -10.27 0.57
C GLU A 44 -0.07 -10.13 -0.23
N ILE A 45 0.11 -9.02 -0.93
CA ILE A 45 1.30 -8.72 -1.75
C ILE A 45 1.89 -7.36 -1.40
N SER A 46 3.21 -7.22 -1.60
CA SER A 46 3.83 -5.90 -1.68
C SER A 46 3.65 -5.37 -3.09
N PRO A 47 3.26 -4.10 -3.29
CA PRO A 47 3.32 -3.49 -4.61
C PRO A 47 4.77 -3.40 -5.12
N GLY A 48 4.95 -3.43 -6.44
CA GLY A 48 6.20 -3.00 -7.06
C GLY A 48 6.47 -1.50 -6.82
N SER A 49 7.69 -1.05 -7.04
CA SER A 49 8.12 0.33 -6.74
C SER A 49 7.28 1.40 -7.44
N GLU A 50 6.94 1.20 -8.71
CA GLU A 50 6.12 2.15 -9.47
C GLU A 50 4.69 2.25 -8.90
N ILE A 51 4.05 1.11 -8.64
CA ILE A 51 2.70 1.06 -8.06
C ILE A 51 2.68 1.64 -6.65
N PHE A 52 3.73 1.35 -5.86
CA PHE A 52 3.93 1.93 -4.55
C PHE A 52 3.95 3.46 -4.62
N LEU A 53 4.77 4.04 -5.49
CA LEU A 53 4.85 5.50 -5.65
C LEU A 53 3.53 6.12 -6.12
N ARG A 54 2.83 5.47 -7.06
CA ARG A 54 1.50 5.93 -7.51
C ARG A 54 0.50 5.99 -6.35
N LEU A 55 0.43 4.95 -5.53
CA LEU A 55 -0.47 4.91 -4.37
C LEU A 55 -0.06 5.92 -3.29
N VAL A 56 1.25 6.06 -3.02
CA VAL A 56 1.79 7.04 -2.07
C VAL A 56 1.41 8.46 -2.48
N PHE A 57 1.61 8.82 -3.75
CA PHE A 57 1.26 10.16 -4.24
C PHE A 57 -0.24 10.37 -4.32
N PHE A 58 -1.01 9.37 -4.76
CA PHE A 58 -2.46 9.45 -4.85
C PHE A 58 -3.11 9.71 -3.48
N PHE A 59 -2.64 9.03 -2.44
CA PHE A 59 -3.18 9.16 -1.08
C PHE A 59 -2.43 10.16 -0.20
N ASN A 60 -1.31 10.73 -0.67
CA ASN A 60 -0.42 11.58 0.12
C ASN A 60 0.03 10.90 1.42
N ILE A 61 0.53 9.66 1.28
CA ILE A 61 1.02 8.84 2.39
C ILE A 61 2.43 9.29 2.79
N ASP A 62 2.69 9.39 4.10
CA ASP A 62 4.04 9.59 4.61
C ASP A 62 4.83 8.27 4.60
N ILE A 63 5.77 8.16 3.65
CA ILE A 63 6.61 6.96 3.51
C ILE A 63 7.50 6.70 4.73
N GLN A 64 7.79 7.71 5.58
CA GLN A 64 8.61 7.50 6.78
C GLN A 64 7.90 6.61 7.80
N ALA A 65 6.57 6.50 7.75
CA ALA A 65 5.78 5.61 8.60
C ALA A 65 6.21 4.14 8.46
N TYR A 66 6.76 3.75 7.30
CA TYR A 66 7.16 2.37 7.00
C TYR A 66 8.63 2.06 7.32
N ARG A 67 9.40 3.05 7.80
CA ARG A 67 10.84 2.86 8.09
C ARG A 67 11.08 1.71 9.07
N LYS A 68 10.26 1.62 10.11
CA LYS A 68 10.40 0.59 11.15
C LYS A 68 10.11 -0.81 10.62
N ASP A 69 9.09 -0.95 9.78
CA ASP A 69 8.68 -2.23 9.19
C ASP A 69 9.79 -2.86 8.33
N LEU A 70 10.64 -2.03 7.74
CA LEU A 70 11.76 -2.44 6.89
C LEU A 70 13.08 -2.61 7.68
N SER A 71 13.22 -1.93 8.82
CA SER A 71 14.41 -2.06 9.67
C SER A 71 14.37 -3.25 10.63
N GLU A 72 13.18 -3.73 10.99
CA GLU A 72 13.01 -4.87 11.91
C GLU A 72 13.17 -6.25 11.23
N TYR A 73 13.37 -6.28 9.90
CA TYR A 73 13.92 -7.44 9.19
C TYR A 73 15.41 -7.20 8.94
N PRO A 74 16.32 -7.54 9.89
CA PRO A 74 17.70 -7.75 9.48
C PRO A 74 17.69 -8.86 8.43
N PRO A 75 18.39 -8.70 7.30
CA PRO A 75 18.62 -9.86 6.46
C PRO A 75 19.38 -10.84 7.35
N SER A 76 18.85 -12.04 7.50
CA SER A 76 19.66 -13.20 7.88
C SER A 76 20.69 -13.38 6.76
N ILE A 77 21.73 -12.56 6.80
CA ILE A 77 23.02 -12.81 6.19
C ILE A 77 23.82 -13.46 7.32
N LEU A 78 23.74 -14.78 7.37
CA LEU A 78 24.87 -15.71 7.26
C LEU A 78 24.31 -17.05 6.80
#